data_AF-A0A950JE90-F1
#
_entry.id   AF-A0A950JE90-F1
#
_cell.length_a   1.000
_cell.length_b   1.000
_cell.length_c   1.000
_cell.angle_alpha   90.00
_cell.angle_beta   90.00
_cell.angle_gamma   90.00
#
_symmetry.space_group_name_H-M   'P 1'
#
loop_
_entity.id
_entity.type
_entity.pdbx_description
1 polymer ?
#
loop_
_entity_poly.entity_id
_entity_poly.type
_entity_poly.pdbx_seq_one_letter_code
_entity_poly.pdbx_strand_id
1 'polypeptide(L)'
;RYFFITDDNLARNRNWESIFDRLIELRQQGIHSRFIIQVDTACHKIPRFIEKAVAAGVKRVFIGLENIDPDNLSAAKKKQNHISDYRELLLEWRKRRVITYCGYIIGFPNDTQESLVKRIQIIQRELPLDILEFSILTPLPGSEDHAKAVAKGVDIDSDLNKFDLEHVTTDHPRMSREEWQEAYRLAWRTYYTPEHIKTVIRRAVAGGPRPDTVAYLLTWFWASFHFYNIYPLETGIIRRRHRRDRRAGLPLENPLLFYSRHWGGQAVTYGRILAMFAKIHLWTRRLERDPNAKAYTDEALRTVDDYDHQEMYQLTEAARQAAAKAKRLEEHKHARAHLPEPIVEAVK
;
A
#
# COMPACT_ATOMS: atom_id res chain seq x y z
N ARG A 1 -7.90 -7.19 21.37
CA ARG A 1 -8.55 -7.63 20.10
C ARG A 1 -7.98 -6.81 18.93
N TYR A 2 -8.23 -7.17 17.66
CA TYR A 2 -7.89 -6.33 16.50
C TYR A 2 -9.17 -5.70 15.95
N PHE A 3 -9.13 -4.41 15.64
CA PHE A 3 -10.22 -3.67 15.01
C PHE A 3 -9.70 -2.91 13.80
N PHE A 4 -10.52 -2.86 12.75
CA PHE A 4 -10.30 -1.99 11.61
C PHE A 4 -11.27 -0.81 11.72
N ILE A 5 -10.74 0.41 11.76
CA ILE A 5 -11.54 1.63 11.74
C ILE A 5 -11.77 1.96 10.26
N THR A 6 -13.03 1.93 9.84
CA THR A 6 -13.47 2.06 8.44
C THR A 6 -13.65 3.52 8.00
N ASP A 7 -13.09 4.49 8.74
CA ASP A 7 -13.04 5.88 8.30
C ASP A 7 -11.92 5.98 7.24
N ASP A 8 -12.32 6.22 5.99
CA ASP A 8 -11.42 6.24 4.82
C ASP A 8 -10.26 7.25 4.98
N ASN A 9 -10.44 8.27 5.83
CA ASN A 9 -9.39 9.22 6.14
C ASN A 9 -9.52 9.75 7.56
N LEU A 10 -9.18 8.91 8.53
CA LEU A 10 -9.25 9.24 9.95
C LEU A 10 -8.45 10.51 10.30
N ALA A 11 -7.37 10.80 9.57
CA ALA A 11 -6.56 12.00 9.78
C ALA A 11 -7.29 13.32 9.46
N ARG A 12 -8.33 13.28 8.61
CA ARG A 12 -9.18 14.45 8.29
C ARG A 12 -10.36 14.61 9.25
N ASN A 13 -10.68 13.59 10.03
CA ASN A 13 -11.78 13.63 10.97
C ASN A 13 -11.48 14.63 12.10
N ARG A 14 -12.28 15.67 12.28
CA ARG A 14 -12.06 16.70 13.32
C ARG A 14 -11.99 16.11 14.74
N ASN A 15 -12.55 14.93 14.95
CA ASN A 15 -12.60 14.26 16.24
C ASN A 15 -11.47 13.25 16.44
N TRP A 16 -10.55 13.07 15.47
CA TRP A 16 -9.49 12.06 15.54
C TRP A 16 -8.72 12.11 16.87
N GLU A 17 -8.47 13.32 17.37
CA GLU A 17 -7.68 13.53 18.59
C GLU A 17 -8.43 13.02 19.83
N SER A 18 -9.70 13.44 19.99
CA SER A 18 -10.56 12.98 21.08
C SER A 18 -10.80 11.47 21.06
N ILE A 19 -10.90 10.88 19.86
CA ILE A 19 -11.04 9.43 19.67
C ILE A 19 -9.77 8.73 20.18
N PHE A 20 -8.58 9.19 19.78
CA PHE A 20 -7.32 8.61 20.25
C PHE A 20 -7.12 8.81 21.75
N ASP A 21 -7.45 9.97 22.30
CA ASP A 21 -7.37 10.22 23.75
C ASP A 21 -8.23 9.22 24.52
N ARG A 22 -9.47 9.01 24.08
CA ARG A 22 -10.34 8.01 24.71
C ARG A 22 -9.81 6.59 24.57
N LEU A 23 -9.26 6.22 23.42
CA LEU A 23 -8.65 4.91 23.21
C LEU A 23 -7.40 4.71 24.10
N ILE A 24 -6.61 5.76 24.32
CA ILE A 24 -5.46 5.74 25.22
C ILE A 24 -5.92 5.52 26.67
N GLU A 25 -6.94 6.25 27.13
CA GLU A 25 -7.53 6.06 28.46
C GLU A 25 -8.03 4.63 28.68
N LEU A 26 -8.79 4.08 27.72
CA LEU A 26 -9.25 2.68 27.79
C LEU A 26 -8.07 1.71 27.89
N ARG A 27 -6.97 2.01 27.19
CA ARG A 27 -5.75 1.20 27.25
C ARG A 27 -5.08 1.26 28.63
N GLN A 28 -5.09 2.42 29.29
CA GLN A 28 -4.60 2.60 30.65
C GLN A 28 -5.47 1.88 31.68
N GLN A 29 -6.77 1.74 31.40
CA GLN A 29 -7.72 0.94 32.19
C GLN A 29 -7.62 -0.57 31.94
N GLY A 30 -6.62 -1.04 31.17
CA GLY A 30 -6.38 -2.45 30.88
C GLY A 30 -7.10 -3.00 29.64
N ILE A 31 -7.84 -2.17 28.91
CA ILE A 31 -8.54 -2.58 27.69
C ILE A 31 -7.59 -2.44 26.49
N HIS A 32 -6.86 -3.51 26.21
CA HIS A 32 -5.86 -3.53 25.14
C HIS A 32 -6.44 -3.97 23.79
N SER A 33 -6.70 -2.98 22.93
CA SER A 33 -7.07 -3.16 21.53
C SER A 33 -5.94 -2.75 20.59
N ARG A 34 -5.91 -3.38 19.41
CA ARG A 34 -4.98 -3.08 18.32
C ARG A 34 -5.78 -2.60 17.12
N PHE A 35 -5.33 -1.54 16.49
CA PHE A 35 -6.09 -0.88 15.42
C PHE A 35 -5.36 -0.92 14.09
N ILE A 36 -6.16 -1.03 13.03
CA ILE A 36 -5.82 -0.72 11.65
C ILE A 36 -6.64 0.53 11.30
N ILE A 37 -6.01 1.53 10.69
CA ILE A 37 -6.66 2.78 10.28
C ILE A 37 -6.33 3.10 8.81
N GLN A 38 -7.15 3.93 8.17
CA GLN A 38 -6.87 4.51 6.87
C GLN A 38 -6.62 6.02 7.00
N VAL A 39 -5.63 6.51 6.26
CA VAL A 39 -5.20 7.92 6.28
C VAL A 39 -4.73 8.36 4.89
N ASP A 40 -4.74 9.66 4.65
CA ASP A 40 -4.04 10.23 3.50
C ASP A 40 -2.54 10.46 3.75
N THR A 41 -1.86 10.87 2.69
CA THR A 41 -0.42 11.11 2.68
C THR A 41 -0.01 12.33 3.51
N ALA A 42 -0.93 13.25 3.81
CA ALA A 42 -0.66 14.45 4.59
C ALA A 42 -0.73 14.22 6.11
N CYS A 43 -1.15 13.04 6.58
CA CYS A 43 -1.33 12.76 8.01
C CYS A 43 -0.07 12.96 8.88
N HIS A 44 1.13 12.74 8.33
CA HIS A 44 2.40 12.95 9.05
C HIS A 44 2.68 14.43 9.36
N LYS A 45 2.04 15.35 8.64
CA LYS A 45 2.15 16.80 8.86
C LYS A 45 1.25 17.29 9.99
N ILE A 46 0.30 16.46 10.44
CA ILE A 46 -0.59 16.81 11.54
C ILE A 46 0.17 16.61 12.86
N PRO A 47 0.33 17.67 13.68
CA PRO A 47 1.07 17.59 14.92
C PRO A 47 0.54 16.46 15.81
N ARG A 48 1.47 15.64 16.34
CA ARG A 48 1.19 14.54 17.28
C ARG A 48 0.26 13.43 16.77
N PHE A 49 -0.22 13.48 15.53
CA PHE A 49 -1.18 12.50 15.01
C PHE A 49 -0.63 11.07 15.08
N ILE A 50 0.54 10.84 14.50
CA ILE A 50 1.18 9.51 14.46
C ILE A 50 1.52 9.04 15.89
N GLU A 51 1.97 9.94 16.75
CA GLU A 51 2.30 9.63 18.15
C GLU A 51 1.08 9.16 18.93
N LYS A 52 -0.02 9.92 18.85
CA LYS A 52 -1.29 9.56 19.50
C LYS A 52 -1.88 8.29 18.90
N ALA A 53 -1.82 8.10 17.58
CA ALA A 53 -2.27 6.87 16.93
C ALA A 53 -1.57 5.64 17.53
N VAL A 54 -0.25 5.70 17.66
CA VAL A 54 0.55 4.60 18.24
C VAL A 54 0.22 4.38 19.71
N ALA A 55 0.05 5.45 20.50
CA ALA A 55 -0.34 5.38 21.90
C ALA A 55 -1.74 4.75 22.08
N ALA A 56 -2.68 5.07 21.17
CA ALA A 56 -4.02 4.50 21.10
C ALA A 56 -4.04 3.02 20.67
N GLY A 57 -2.90 2.48 20.22
CA GLY A 57 -2.76 1.06 19.86
C GLY A 57 -2.85 0.77 18.37
N VAL A 58 -2.70 1.77 17.50
CA VAL A 58 -2.55 1.55 16.05
C VAL A 58 -1.29 0.73 15.79
N LYS A 59 -1.44 -0.35 15.01
CA LYS A 59 -0.35 -1.26 14.61
C LYS A 59 -0.18 -1.37 13.11
N ARG A 60 -1.18 -0.96 12.34
CA ARG A 60 -1.15 -0.94 10.89
C ARG A 60 -1.85 0.31 10.39
N VAL A 61 -1.33 0.87 9.30
CA VAL A 61 -1.92 2.03 8.64
C VAL A 61 -2.02 1.73 7.14
N PHE A 62 -3.17 2.00 6.56
CA PHE A 62 -3.36 1.99 5.11
C PHE A 62 -3.31 3.43 4.59
N ILE A 63 -2.49 3.65 3.57
CA ILE A 63 -2.20 4.96 2.99
C ILE A 63 -2.52 4.90 1.50
N GLY A 64 -3.45 5.73 1.03
CA GLY A 64 -3.71 5.84 -0.42
C GLY A 64 -2.59 6.60 -1.13
N LEU A 65 -1.58 5.91 -1.67
CA LEU A 65 -0.56 6.54 -2.54
C LEU A 65 -1.13 6.83 -3.93
N GLU A 66 -1.98 5.94 -4.44
CA GLU A 66 -2.67 5.99 -5.74
C GLU A 66 -1.72 5.84 -6.94
N ASN A 67 -0.68 6.65 -7.05
CA ASN A 67 0.35 6.56 -8.10
C ASN A 67 1.62 7.32 -7.65
N ILE A 68 2.74 7.08 -8.33
CA ILE A 68 3.99 7.85 -8.15
C ILE A 68 4.30 8.77 -9.33
N ASP A 69 3.46 8.79 -10.36
CA ASP A 69 3.53 9.77 -11.44
C ASP A 69 2.63 10.98 -11.12
N PRO A 70 3.21 12.19 -10.96
CA PRO A 70 2.44 13.40 -10.70
C PRO A 70 1.42 13.76 -11.77
N ASP A 71 1.66 13.40 -13.04
CA ASP A 71 0.70 13.68 -14.11
C ASP A 71 -0.58 12.85 -13.92
N ASN A 72 -0.42 11.59 -13.49
CA ASN A 72 -1.54 10.73 -13.13
C ASN A 72 -2.27 11.20 -11.85
N LEU A 73 -1.53 11.63 -10.82
CA LEU A 73 -2.12 12.16 -9.58
C LEU A 73 -2.95 13.43 -9.83
N SER A 74 -2.46 14.31 -10.71
CA SER A 74 -3.17 15.51 -11.14
C SER A 74 -4.47 15.17 -11.89
N ALA A 75 -4.40 14.21 -12.83
CA ALA A 75 -5.57 13.72 -13.56
C ALA A 75 -6.63 13.10 -12.63
N ALA A 76 -6.20 12.43 -11.56
CA ALA A 76 -7.07 11.85 -10.53
C ALA A 76 -7.70 12.89 -9.58
N LYS A 77 -7.41 14.18 -9.75
CA LYS A 77 -7.74 15.27 -8.79
C LYS A 77 -7.22 15.01 -7.37
N LYS A 78 -6.24 14.13 -7.16
CA LYS A 78 -5.64 13.80 -5.86
C LYS A 78 -4.53 14.80 -5.52
N LYS A 79 -4.86 16.10 -5.53
CA LYS A 79 -3.89 17.20 -5.32
C LYS A 79 -3.20 17.16 -3.95
N GLN A 80 -3.77 16.44 -2.99
CA GLN A 80 -3.21 16.24 -1.66
C GLN A 80 -2.04 15.26 -1.64
N ASN A 81 -1.89 14.41 -2.65
CA ASN A 81 -0.83 13.42 -2.72
C ASN A 81 0.39 14.04 -3.41
N HIS A 82 1.45 14.26 -2.64
CA HIS A 82 2.72 14.73 -3.16
C HIS A 82 3.78 13.64 -2.99
N ILE A 83 4.39 13.23 -4.10
CA ILE A 83 5.46 12.22 -4.10
C ILE A 83 6.62 12.58 -3.16
N SER A 84 6.87 13.89 -2.95
CA SER A 84 7.87 14.41 -2.00
C SER A 84 7.61 13.98 -0.56
N ASP A 85 6.36 13.76 -0.21
CA ASP A 85 5.94 13.47 1.16
C ASP A 85 6.02 11.97 1.49
N TYR A 86 6.09 11.10 0.48
CA TYR A 86 5.89 9.66 0.67
C TYR A 86 6.99 9.04 1.52
N ARG A 87 8.26 9.37 1.25
CA ARG A 87 9.38 8.80 2.00
C ARG A 87 9.37 9.28 3.45
N GLU A 88 9.18 10.57 3.69
CA GLU A 88 9.09 11.14 5.05
C GLU A 88 7.95 10.47 5.85
N LEU A 89 6.74 10.43 5.28
CA LEU A 89 5.58 9.76 5.85
C LEU A 89 5.87 8.31 6.26
N LEU A 90 6.42 7.51 5.34
CA LEU A 90 6.69 6.09 5.58
C LEU A 90 7.79 5.90 6.63
N LEU A 91 8.84 6.74 6.62
CA LEU A 91 9.87 6.73 7.65
C LEU A 91 9.30 7.09 9.04
N GLU A 92 8.37 8.04 9.14
CA GLU A 92 7.73 8.41 10.42
C GLU A 92 6.90 7.26 11.01
N TRP A 93 6.14 6.53 10.20
CA TRP A 93 5.43 5.33 10.65
C TRP A 93 6.40 4.21 11.01
N ARG A 94 7.46 4.01 10.21
CA ARG A 94 8.49 3.01 10.45
C ARG A 94 9.22 3.23 11.78
N LYS A 95 9.62 4.47 12.09
CA LYS A 95 10.27 4.83 13.37
C LYS A 95 9.48 4.35 14.59
N ARG A 96 8.14 4.32 14.46
CA ARG A 96 7.21 3.88 15.51
C ARG A 96 6.75 2.42 15.35
N ARG A 97 7.39 1.67 14.44
CA ARG A 97 7.19 0.23 14.18
C ARG A 97 5.75 -0.14 13.80
N VAL A 98 5.06 0.76 13.10
CA VAL A 98 3.74 0.53 12.52
C VAL A 98 3.90 -0.03 11.12
N ILE A 99 3.13 -1.08 10.80
CA ILE A 99 3.15 -1.68 9.45
C ILE A 99 2.40 -0.78 8.48
N THR A 100 3.03 -0.44 7.37
CA THR A 100 2.48 0.40 6.32
C THR A 100 1.91 -0.44 5.18
N TYR A 101 0.67 -0.16 4.83
CA TYR A 101 0.00 -0.65 3.64
C TYR A 101 -0.21 0.54 2.72
N CYS A 102 0.09 0.38 1.43
CA CYS A 102 -0.21 1.40 0.45
C CYS A 102 -1.05 0.85 -0.70
N GLY A 103 -2.07 1.59 -1.10
CA GLY A 103 -2.84 1.32 -2.32
C GLY A 103 -2.20 1.99 -3.54
N TYR A 104 -2.09 1.27 -4.65
CA TYR A 104 -1.65 1.74 -5.95
C TYR A 104 -2.70 1.38 -7.01
N ILE A 105 -3.16 2.37 -7.76
CA ILE A 105 -4.15 2.21 -8.82
C ILE A 105 -3.45 2.15 -10.18
N ILE A 106 -3.79 1.14 -10.97
CA ILE A 106 -3.25 0.86 -12.30
C ILE A 106 -4.29 1.21 -13.36
N GLY A 107 -3.85 1.90 -14.42
CA GLY A 107 -4.69 2.20 -15.59
C GLY A 107 -5.12 3.65 -15.67
N PHE A 108 -4.34 4.56 -15.10
CA PHE A 108 -4.49 5.97 -15.43
C PHE A 108 -4.09 6.22 -16.89
N PRO A 109 -4.63 7.24 -17.56
CA PRO A 109 -4.48 7.43 -19.01
C PRO A 109 -3.05 7.39 -19.58
N ASN A 110 -2.03 7.73 -18.76
CA ASN A 110 -0.64 7.72 -19.18
C ASN A 110 0.10 6.41 -18.86
N ASP A 111 -0.54 5.45 -18.20
CA ASP A 111 0.07 4.18 -17.85
C ASP A 111 0.31 3.31 -19.09
N THR A 112 1.49 2.69 -19.12
CA THR A 112 1.85 1.57 -19.99
C THR A 112 2.44 0.45 -19.14
N GLN A 113 2.49 -0.78 -19.67
CA GLN A 113 3.09 -1.91 -18.95
C GLN A 113 4.53 -1.62 -18.50
N GLU A 114 5.34 -1.02 -19.37
CA GLU A 114 6.75 -0.69 -19.09
C GLU A 114 6.86 0.36 -17.99
N SER A 115 6.03 1.41 -18.06
CA SER A 115 6.01 2.45 -17.05
C SER A 115 5.65 1.91 -15.67
N LEU A 116 4.70 0.96 -15.61
CA LEU A 116 4.24 0.35 -14.37
C LEU A 116 5.34 -0.50 -13.73
N VAL A 117 6.01 -1.35 -14.52
CA VAL A 117 7.15 -2.15 -14.02
C VAL A 117 8.24 -1.23 -13.47
N LYS A 118 8.62 -0.20 -14.24
CA LYS A 118 9.65 0.75 -13.82
C LYS A 118 9.27 1.43 -12.51
N ARG A 119 8.04 1.91 -12.39
CA ARG A 119 7.54 2.59 -11.18
C ARG A 119 7.50 1.68 -9.96
N ILE A 120 7.10 0.42 -10.13
CA ILE A 120 7.10 -0.55 -9.03
C ILE A 120 8.53 -0.85 -8.57
N GLN A 121 9.48 -0.98 -9.50
CA GLN A 121 10.89 -1.15 -9.17
C GLN A 121 11.46 0.06 -8.42
N ILE A 122 11.06 1.29 -8.80
CA ILE A 122 11.39 2.51 -8.06
C ILE A 122 10.83 2.42 -6.64
N ILE A 123 9.56 2.07 -6.46
CA ILE A 123 8.95 1.90 -5.12
C ILE A 123 9.73 0.88 -4.29
N GLN A 124 10.13 -0.25 -4.88
CA GLN A 124 10.91 -1.28 -4.17
C GLN A 124 12.23 -0.75 -3.62
N ARG A 125 12.93 0.08 -4.40
CA ARG A 125 14.23 0.65 -4.04
C ARG A 125 14.11 1.84 -3.10
N GLU A 126 13.15 2.73 -3.36
CA GLU A 126 13.12 4.07 -2.79
C GLU A 126 12.15 4.23 -1.62
N LEU A 127 11.10 3.42 -1.50
CA LEU A 127 10.12 3.60 -0.42
C LEU A 127 10.29 2.54 0.68
N PRO A 128 10.34 2.93 1.97
CA PRO A 128 10.41 2.00 3.09
C PRO A 128 9.02 1.45 3.43
N LEU A 129 8.33 0.95 2.41
CA LEU A 129 6.99 0.39 2.46
C LEU A 129 7.04 -1.09 2.83
N ASP A 130 6.09 -1.53 3.66
CA ASP A 130 5.97 -2.93 4.05
C ASP A 130 5.06 -3.75 3.12
N ILE A 131 3.89 -3.21 2.73
CA ILE A 131 2.87 -3.90 1.93
C ILE A 131 2.33 -2.96 0.84
N LEU A 132 2.26 -3.43 -0.41
CA LEU A 132 1.72 -2.68 -1.54
C LEU A 132 0.55 -3.44 -2.17
N GLU A 133 -0.61 -2.81 -2.21
CA GLU A 133 -1.85 -3.30 -2.76
C GLU A 133 -2.08 -2.69 -4.14
N PHE A 134 -2.35 -3.52 -5.15
CA PHE A 134 -2.61 -3.06 -6.51
C PHE A 134 -4.08 -3.21 -6.85
N SER A 135 -4.69 -2.18 -7.44
CA SER A 135 -6.06 -2.22 -7.95
C SER A 135 -6.11 -1.69 -9.37
N ILE A 136 -7.14 -2.07 -10.11
CA ILE A 136 -7.45 -1.52 -11.44
C ILE A 136 -8.31 -0.28 -11.26
N LEU A 137 -8.04 0.77 -12.04
CA LEU A 137 -8.91 1.94 -12.12
C LEU A 137 -10.26 1.51 -12.71
N THR A 138 -11.22 1.25 -11.82
CA THR A 138 -12.55 0.76 -12.18
C THR A 138 -13.56 1.90 -12.06
N PRO A 139 -14.27 2.26 -13.15
CA PRO A 139 -15.37 3.23 -13.08
C PRO A 139 -16.56 2.64 -12.33
N LEU A 140 -16.55 2.68 -10.99
CA LEU A 140 -17.61 2.11 -10.17
C LEU A 140 -18.94 2.85 -10.37
N PRO A 141 -20.07 2.14 -10.55
CA PRO A 141 -21.37 2.78 -10.67
C PRO A 141 -21.65 3.78 -9.53
N GLY A 142 -21.88 5.04 -9.88
CA GLY A 142 -22.06 6.15 -8.94
C GLY A 142 -20.84 7.05 -8.74
N SER A 143 -19.66 6.65 -9.22
CA SER A 143 -18.46 7.50 -9.20
C SER A 143 -18.49 8.61 -10.27
N GLU A 144 -17.69 9.67 -10.08
CA GLU A 144 -17.56 10.76 -11.05
C GLU A 144 -16.97 10.26 -12.39
N ASP A 145 -16.00 9.36 -12.29
CA ASP A 145 -15.33 8.66 -13.39
C ASP A 145 -16.31 7.78 -14.19
N HIS A 146 -17.18 7.02 -13.53
CA HIS A 146 -18.26 6.29 -14.20
C HIS A 146 -19.22 7.23 -14.92
N ALA A 147 -19.69 8.30 -14.23
CA ALA A 147 -20.60 9.27 -14.84
C ALA A 147 -20.00 9.93 -16.10
N LYS A 148 -18.71 10.25 -16.07
CA LYS A 148 -17.99 10.79 -17.24
C LYS A 148 -17.83 9.77 -18.36
N ALA A 149 -17.51 8.53 -18.02
CA ALA A 149 -17.35 7.45 -18.99
C ALA A 149 -18.67 7.19 -19.75
N VAL A 150 -19.79 7.09 -19.01
CA VAL A 150 -21.14 6.96 -19.59
C VAL A 150 -21.49 8.16 -20.46
N ALA A 151 -21.26 9.40 -19.97
CA ALA A 151 -21.57 10.61 -20.74
C ALA A 151 -20.76 10.73 -22.04
N LYS A 152 -19.57 10.12 -22.09
CA LYS A 152 -18.71 10.05 -23.28
C LYS A 152 -19.02 8.86 -24.18
N GLY A 153 -19.95 7.97 -23.80
CA GLY A 153 -20.24 6.74 -24.53
C GLY A 153 -19.08 5.75 -24.54
N VAL A 154 -18.24 5.74 -23.50
CA VAL A 154 -17.17 4.74 -23.35
C VAL A 154 -17.81 3.37 -23.14
N ASP A 155 -17.26 2.34 -23.80
CA ASP A 155 -17.71 0.97 -23.58
C ASP A 155 -17.28 0.50 -22.19
N ILE A 156 -18.28 0.27 -21.33
CA ILE A 156 -18.12 -0.21 -19.96
C ILE A 156 -18.71 -1.62 -19.91
N ASP A 157 -18.00 -2.54 -19.28
CA ASP A 157 -18.42 -3.93 -19.14
C ASP A 157 -19.77 -3.99 -18.40
N SER A 158 -20.73 -4.71 -18.98
CA SER A 158 -22.08 -4.85 -18.40
C SER A 158 -22.12 -5.82 -17.23
N ASP A 159 -21.07 -6.61 -17.03
CA ASP A 159 -20.98 -7.59 -15.96
C ASP A 159 -20.53 -6.96 -14.64
N LEU A 160 -21.50 -6.62 -13.78
CA LEU A 160 -21.23 -6.08 -12.45
C LEU A 160 -20.35 -6.98 -11.55
N ASN A 161 -20.22 -8.28 -11.86
CA ASN A 161 -19.32 -9.17 -11.11
C ASN A 161 -17.84 -8.88 -11.35
N LYS A 162 -17.49 -8.10 -12.39
CA LYS A 162 -16.11 -7.68 -12.70
C LYS A 162 -15.73 -6.36 -12.02
N PHE A 163 -16.65 -5.69 -11.33
CA PHE A 163 -16.38 -4.42 -10.64
C PHE A 163 -15.79 -4.66 -9.25
N ASP A 164 -14.77 -5.52 -9.19
CA ASP A 164 -14.08 -5.97 -7.98
C ASP A 164 -12.71 -5.30 -7.80
N LEU A 165 -12.37 -4.32 -8.65
CA LEU A 165 -11.08 -3.63 -8.70
C LEU A 165 -9.89 -4.53 -9.14
N GLU A 166 -10.16 -5.76 -9.59
CA GLU A 166 -9.16 -6.70 -10.10
C GLU A 166 -9.30 -6.98 -11.60
N HIS A 167 -10.49 -6.75 -12.15
CA HIS A 167 -10.79 -6.97 -13.55
C HIS A 167 -10.96 -5.67 -14.34
N VAL A 168 -10.45 -5.67 -15.58
CA VAL A 168 -10.64 -4.56 -16.50
C VAL A 168 -12.10 -4.50 -16.95
N THR A 169 -12.72 -3.34 -16.76
CA THR A 169 -14.15 -3.09 -17.05
C THR A 169 -14.38 -1.97 -18.07
N THR A 170 -13.34 -1.34 -18.59
CA THR A 170 -13.43 -0.25 -19.57
C THR A 170 -12.20 -0.25 -20.48
N ASP A 171 -12.28 0.48 -21.59
CA ASP A 171 -11.13 0.66 -22.48
C ASP A 171 -10.10 1.65 -21.92
N HIS A 172 -8.83 1.42 -22.26
CA HIS A 172 -7.70 2.28 -21.89
C HIS A 172 -7.12 2.96 -23.15
N PRO A 173 -6.71 4.24 -23.08
CA PRO A 173 -6.23 4.97 -24.27
C PRO A 173 -4.91 4.45 -24.86
N ARG A 174 -4.15 3.65 -24.12
CA ARG A 174 -2.80 3.16 -24.51
C ARG A 174 -2.60 1.65 -24.40
N MET A 175 -3.61 0.92 -23.91
CA MET A 175 -3.51 -0.52 -23.66
C MET A 175 -4.80 -1.18 -24.09
N SER A 176 -4.73 -2.35 -24.70
CA SER A 176 -5.89 -3.24 -24.81
C SER A 176 -6.34 -3.70 -23.42
N ARG A 177 -7.56 -4.26 -23.32
CA ARG A 177 -8.05 -4.81 -22.04
C ARG A 177 -7.17 -5.96 -21.56
N GLU A 178 -6.67 -6.79 -22.46
CA GLU A 178 -5.76 -7.89 -22.18
C GLU A 178 -4.41 -7.37 -21.68
N GLU A 179 -3.86 -6.34 -22.33
CA GLU A 179 -2.61 -5.70 -21.91
C GLU A 179 -2.73 -5.06 -20.54
N TRP A 180 -3.85 -4.36 -20.26
CA TRP A 180 -4.08 -3.76 -18.95
C TRP A 180 -4.28 -4.82 -17.86
N GLN A 181 -5.02 -5.89 -18.16
CA GLN A 181 -5.17 -7.01 -17.22
C GLN A 181 -3.83 -7.69 -16.94
N GLU A 182 -2.97 -7.85 -17.94
CA GLU A 182 -1.61 -8.38 -17.74
C GLU A 182 -0.72 -7.39 -16.97
N ALA A 183 -0.88 -6.09 -17.18
CA ALA A 183 -0.18 -5.06 -16.41
C ALA A 183 -0.49 -5.19 -14.90
N TYR A 184 -1.76 -5.42 -14.55
CA TYR A 184 -2.18 -5.73 -13.18
C TYR A 184 -1.45 -6.96 -12.62
N ARG A 185 -1.40 -8.07 -13.37
CA ARG A 185 -0.71 -9.29 -12.91
C ARG A 185 0.80 -9.09 -12.79
N LEU A 186 1.37 -8.33 -13.72
CA LEU A 186 2.78 -8.01 -13.73
C LEU A 186 3.15 -7.18 -12.49
N ALA A 187 2.32 -6.23 -12.09
CA ALA A 187 2.55 -5.43 -10.89
C ALA A 187 2.74 -6.28 -9.63
N TRP A 188 1.84 -7.23 -9.40
CA TRP A 188 1.95 -8.21 -8.30
C TRP A 188 3.22 -9.06 -8.40
N ARG A 189 3.56 -9.57 -9.59
CA ARG A 189 4.77 -10.40 -9.81
C ARG A 189 6.07 -9.61 -9.69
N THR A 190 6.06 -8.33 -10.03
CA THR A 190 7.23 -7.45 -9.91
C THR A 190 7.47 -7.11 -8.45
N TYR A 191 6.43 -6.76 -7.68
CA TYR A 191 6.59 -6.35 -6.28
C TYR A 191 6.89 -7.53 -5.35
N TYR A 192 6.11 -8.62 -5.45
CA TYR A 192 6.19 -9.76 -4.54
C TYR A 192 7.16 -10.84 -5.04
N THR A 193 8.44 -10.49 -5.21
CA THR A 193 9.50 -11.46 -5.45
C THR A 193 10.10 -11.97 -4.14
N PRO A 194 10.63 -13.21 -4.06
CA PRO A 194 11.33 -13.69 -2.87
C PRO A 194 12.47 -12.76 -2.42
N GLU A 195 13.16 -12.13 -3.38
CA GLU A 195 14.24 -11.17 -3.17
C GLU A 195 13.71 -9.90 -2.51
N HIS A 196 12.64 -9.30 -3.04
CA HIS A 196 12.06 -8.10 -2.46
C HIS A 196 11.43 -8.38 -1.08
N ILE A 197 10.73 -9.51 -0.91
CA ILE A 197 10.22 -9.97 0.38
C ILE A 197 11.34 -10.03 1.42
N LYS A 198 12.49 -10.60 1.05
CA LYS A 198 13.66 -10.68 1.93
C LYS A 198 14.21 -9.29 2.26
N THR A 199 14.23 -8.36 1.30
CA THR A 199 14.62 -6.95 1.54
C THR A 199 13.69 -6.27 2.53
N VAL A 200 12.37 -6.41 2.38
CA VAL A 200 11.40 -5.81 3.33
C VAL A 200 11.55 -6.43 4.73
N ILE A 201 11.78 -7.74 4.84
CA ILE A 201 12.07 -8.39 6.14
C ILE A 201 13.37 -7.85 6.75
N ARG A 202 14.42 -7.63 5.95
CA ARG A 202 15.67 -6.99 6.41
C ARG A 202 15.40 -5.59 6.97
N ARG A 203 14.60 -4.78 6.26
CA ARG A 203 14.17 -3.45 6.74
C ARG A 203 13.41 -3.55 8.06
N ALA A 204 12.57 -4.56 8.25
CA ALA A 204 11.86 -4.80 9.50
C ALA A 204 12.83 -5.16 10.65
N VAL A 205 13.80 -6.05 10.41
CA VAL A 205 14.84 -6.41 11.40
C VAL A 205 15.72 -5.22 11.77
N ALA A 206 16.03 -4.34 10.81
CA ALA A 206 16.84 -3.13 10.98
C ALA A 206 16.12 -1.98 11.72
N GLY A 207 15.13 -2.29 12.56
CA GLY A 207 14.41 -1.31 13.38
C GLY A 207 13.03 -0.91 12.89
N GLY A 208 12.46 -1.65 11.92
CA GLY A 208 11.07 -1.48 11.47
C GLY A 208 10.03 -2.22 12.33
N PRO A 209 8.87 -2.55 11.75
CA PRO A 209 7.84 -3.35 12.41
C PRO A 209 8.32 -4.75 12.79
N ARG A 210 7.50 -5.50 13.55
CA ARG A 210 7.86 -6.86 13.98
C ARG A 210 8.13 -7.77 12.77
N PRO A 211 9.36 -8.32 12.59
CA PRO A 211 9.74 -9.08 11.39
C PRO A 211 8.83 -10.27 11.12
N ASP A 212 8.45 -11.03 12.15
CA ASP A 212 7.51 -12.16 12.01
C ASP A 212 6.16 -11.76 11.41
N THR A 213 5.64 -10.59 11.80
CA THR A 213 4.35 -10.11 11.30
C THR A 213 4.46 -9.64 9.85
N VAL A 214 5.55 -8.94 9.53
CA VAL A 214 5.86 -8.53 8.15
C VAL A 214 6.06 -9.75 7.25
N ALA A 215 6.86 -10.72 7.68
CA ALA A 215 7.10 -11.98 6.97
C ALA A 215 5.81 -12.76 6.71
N TYR A 216 4.94 -12.89 7.72
CA TYR A 216 3.63 -13.52 7.57
C TYR A 216 2.78 -12.82 6.51
N LEU A 217 2.66 -11.49 6.58
CA LEU A 217 1.86 -10.71 5.63
C LEU A 217 2.42 -10.77 4.21
N LEU A 218 3.73 -10.64 4.03
CA LEU A 218 4.36 -10.76 2.72
C LEU A 218 4.16 -12.15 2.11
N THR A 219 4.29 -13.20 2.93
CA THR A 219 4.02 -14.57 2.47
C THR A 219 2.55 -14.73 2.06
N TRP A 220 1.64 -14.16 2.83
CA TRP A 220 0.20 -14.17 2.58
C TRP A 220 -0.16 -13.49 1.26
N PHE A 221 0.35 -12.27 1.03
CA PHE A 221 0.11 -11.50 -0.19
C PHE A 221 0.70 -12.22 -1.42
N TRP A 222 1.94 -12.69 -1.31
CA TRP A 222 2.57 -13.49 -2.36
C TRP A 222 1.79 -14.76 -2.69
N ALA A 223 1.40 -15.55 -1.67
CA ALA A 223 0.70 -16.81 -1.87
C ALA A 223 -0.69 -16.61 -2.49
N SER A 224 -1.40 -15.56 -2.07
CA SER A 224 -2.73 -15.21 -2.58
C SER A 224 -2.69 -14.99 -4.09
N PHE A 225 -1.74 -14.19 -4.56
CA PHE A 225 -1.62 -13.91 -5.97
C PHE A 225 -1.00 -15.09 -6.75
N HIS A 226 0.10 -15.67 -6.25
CA HIS A 226 0.87 -16.67 -6.99
C HIS A 226 0.17 -18.03 -7.14
N PHE A 227 -0.63 -18.43 -6.15
CA PHE A 227 -1.31 -19.73 -6.19
C PHE A 227 -2.80 -19.65 -6.46
N TYR A 228 -3.46 -18.57 -6.05
CA TYR A 228 -4.91 -18.44 -6.21
C TYR A 228 -5.31 -17.44 -7.29
N ASN A 229 -4.41 -16.55 -7.71
CA ASN A 229 -4.70 -15.43 -8.61
C ASN A 229 -5.91 -14.63 -8.12
N ILE A 230 -5.89 -14.27 -6.83
CA ILE A 230 -6.94 -13.53 -6.13
C ILE A 230 -6.30 -12.48 -5.24
N TYR A 231 -7.00 -11.37 -5.05
CA TYR A 231 -6.62 -10.34 -4.11
C TYR A 231 -6.34 -10.88 -2.69
N PRO A 232 -5.25 -10.44 -2.03
CA PRO A 232 -4.90 -10.92 -0.69
C PRO A 232 -5.93 -10.66 0.40
N LEU A 233 -6.84 -9.68 0.24
CA LEU A 233 -7.89 -9.42 1.22
C LEU A 233 -9.15 -10.28 1.00
N GLU A 234 -9.26 -10.95 -0.14
CA GLU A 234 -10.37 -11.87 -0.45
C GLU A 234 -10.01 -13.34 -0.19
N THR A 235 -8.75 -13.62 0.13
CA THR A 235 -8.29 -14.95 0.46
C THR A 235 -8.48 -15.25 1.95
N GLY A 236 -8.45 -16.54 2.30
CA GLY A 236 -8.47 -17.01 3.70
C GLY A 236 -7.51 -18.20 3.88
N ILE A 237 -7.18 -18.54 5.12
CA ILE A 237 -6.20 -19.62 5.43
C ILE A 237 -6.58 -20.92 4.73
N ILE A 238 -7.88 -21.24 4.72
CA ILE A 238 -8.42 -22.39 4.01
C ILE A 238 -9.53 -21.92 3.07
N ARG A 239 -9.30 -22.06 1.77
CA ARG A 239 -10.34 -21.80 0.78
C ARG A 239 -11.37 -22.92 0.76
N ARG A 240 -12.59 -22.62 1.17
CA ARG A 240 -13.75 -23.52 1.03
C ARG A 240 -14.43 -23.18 -0.28
N ARG A 241 -14.51 -24.15 -1.20
CA ARG A 241 -15.29 -24.02 -2.43
C ARG A 241 -16.38 -25.09 -2.44
N HIS A 242 -17.62 -24.70 -2.73
CA HIS A 242 -18.69 -25.65 -2.97
C HIS A 242 -18.99 -25.69 -4.46
N ARG A 243 -19.31 -26.88 -4.98
CA ARG A 243 -19.66 -27.05 -6.41
C ARG A 243 -20.89 -26.24 -6.84
N ARG A 244 -21.68 -25.77 -5.86
CA ARG A 244 -22.90 -24.97 -6.03
C ARG A 244 -22.60 -23.47 -6.07
N ASP A 245 -21.42 -23.04 -5.65
CA ASP A 245 -20.98 -21.64 -5.69
C ASP A 245 -20.59 -21.30 -7.13
N ARG A 246 -21.61 -21.19 -7.99
CA ARG A 246 -21.47 -21.01 -9.43
C ARG A 246 -22.32 -19.84 -9.85
N ARG A 247 -21.79 -19.07 -10.79
CA ARG A 247 -22.55 -18.00 -11.44
C ARG A 247 -23.79 -18.57 -12.11
N ALA A 248 -24.88 -17.80 -12.11
CA ALA A 248 -26.08 -18.12 -12.87
C ALA A 248 -25.74 -18.44 -14.33
N GLY A 249 -26.31 -19.53 -14.86
CA GLY A 249 -26.05 -20.01 -16.22
C GLY A 249 -24.87 -20.99 -16.37
N LEU A 250 -23.97 -21.11 -15.37
CA LEU A 250 -22.91 -22.11 -15.41
C LEU A 250 -23.42 -23.49 -14.98
N PRO A 251 -23.06 -24.57 -15.69
CA PRO A 251 -23.46 -25.92 -15.29
C PRO A 251 -22.83 -26.30 -13.95
N LEU A 252 -23.59 -27.10 -13.18
CA LEU A 252 -23.07 -27.75 -11.98
C LEU A 252 -22.09 -28.85 -12.39
N GLU A 253 -20.91 -28.83 -11.77
CA GLU A 253 -19.91 -29.87 -11.98
C GLU A 253 -20.28 -31.16 -11.26
N ASN A 254 -19.86 -32.30 -11.85
CA ASN A 254 -19.98 -33.60 -11.20
C ASN A 254 -19.27 -33.56 -9.82
N PRO A 255 -19.92 -34.03 -8.74
CA PRO A 255 -19.38 -33.91 -7.39
C PRO A 255 -18.04 -34.63 -7.21
N LEU A 256 -17.86 -35.82 -7.79
CA LEU A 256 -16.64 -36.60 -7.65
C LEU A 256 -15.46 -35.92 -8.36
N LEU A 257 -15.68 -35.40 -9.56
CA LEU A 257 -14.66 -34.66 -10.30
C LEU A 257 -14.33 -33.32 -9.63
N PHE A 258 -15.34 -32.60 -9.17
CA PHE A 258 -15.15 -31.32 -8.50
C PHE A 258 -14.31 -31.47 -7.23
N TYR A 259 -14.71 -32.34 -6.31
CA TYR A 259 -14.05 -32.47 -5.02
C TYR A 259 -12.68 -33.15 -5.12
N SER A 260 -12.49 -34.13 -6.00
CA SER A 260 -11.16 -34.74 -6.21
C SER A 260 -10.15 -33.73 -6.75
N ARG A 261 -10.53 -32.95 -7.77
CA ARG A 261 -9.72 -31.85 -8.32
C ARG A 261 -9.49 -30.76 -7.27
N HIS A 262 -10.51 -30.37 -6.52
CA HIS A 262 -10.42 -29.33 -5.50
C HIS A 262 -9.47 -29.72 -4.37
N TRP A 263 -9.66 -30.89 -3.74
CA TRP A 263 -8.83 -31.33 -2.61
C TRP A 263 -7.41 -31.68 -3.04
N GLY A 264 -7.24 -32.33 -4.20
CA GLY A 264 -5.91 -32.60 -4.75
C GLY A 264 -5.14 -31.32 -5.05
N GLY A 265 -5.77 -30.37 -5.75
CA GLY A 265 -5.16 -29.06 -6.03
C GLY A 265 -4.85 -28.26 -4.75
N GLN A 266 -5.76 -28.29 -3.78
CA GLN A 266 -5.53 -27.64 -2.48
C GLN A 266 -4.34 -28.24 -1.74
N ALA A 267 -4.20 -29.57 -1.69
CA ALA A 267 -3.07 -30.22 -1.02
C ALA A 267 -1.72 -29.80 -1.63
N VAL A 268 -1.63 -29.76 -2.97
CA VAL A 268 -0.43 -29.28 -3.67
C VAL A 268 -0.16 -27.81 -3.36
N THR A 269 -1.18 -26.96 -3.43
CA THR A 269 -1.05 -25.53 -3.14
C THR A 269 -0.61 -25.28 -1.70
N TYR A 270 -1.23 -25.91 -0.70
CA TYR A 270 -0.81 -25.75 0.69
C TYR A 270 0.58 -26.31 0.96
N GLY A 271 0.96 -27.42 0.33
CA GLY A 271 2.34 -27.91 0.40
C GLY A 271 3.36 -26.87 -0.06
N ARG A 272 3.07 -26.18 -1.17
CA ARG A 272 3.92 -25.09 -1.69
C ARG A 272 3.91 -23.85 -0.82
N ILE A 273 2.75 -23.44 -0.29
CA ILE A 273 2.63 -22.33 0.67
C ILE A 273 3.42 -22.62 1.94
N LEU A 274 3.29 -23.83 2.51
CA LEU A 274 4.03 -24.26 3.69
C LEU A 274 5.54 -24.26 3.45
N ALA A 275 5.99 -24.74 2.28
CA ALA A 275 7.39 -24.69 1.90
C ALA A 275 7.92 -23.24 1.83
N MET A 276 7.15 -22.31 1.24
CA MET A 276 7.54 -20.91 1.22
C MET A 276 7.52 -20.28 2.61
N PHE A 277 6.52 -20.60 3.44
CA PHE A 277 6.45 -20.12 4.81
C PHE A 277 7.65 -20.58 5.63
N ALA A 278 8.05 -21.85 5.50
CA ALA A 278 9.25 -22.38 6.13
C ALA A 278 10.51 -21.67 5.62
N LYS A 279 10.63 -21.44 4.31
CA LYS A 279 11.75 -20.72 3.69
C LYS A 279 11.88 -19.29 4.23
N ILE A 280 10.79 -18.53 4.23
CA ILE A 280 10.73 -17.16 4.75
C ILE A 280 10.98 -17.13 6.26
N HIS A 281 10.45 -18.09 7.02
CA HIS A 281 10.71 -18.21 8.45
C HIS A 281 12.21 -18.43 8.72
N LEU A 282 12.85 -19.37 8.02
CA LEU A 282 14.29 -19.62 8.15
C LEU A 282 15.12 -18.38 7.78
N TRP A 283 14.74 -17.66 6.72
CA TRP A 283 15.38 -16.38 6.38
C TRP A 283 15.24 -15.35 7.48
N THR A 284 14.03 -15.18 8.02
CA THR A 284 13.75 -14.23 9.11
C THR A 284 14.61 -14.55 10.32
N ARG A 285 14.67 -15.82 10.74
CA ARG A 285 15.50 -16.26 11.88
C ARG A 285 17.00 -16.06 11.63
N ARG A 286 17.47 -16.27 10.40
CA ARG A 286 18.87 -16.02 10.04
C ARG A 286 19.20 -14.53 10.10
N LEU A 287 18.30 -13.67 9.62
CA LEU A 287 18.47 -12.22 9.67
C LEU A 287 18.42 -11.69 11.11
N GLU A 288 17.52 -12.20 11.95
CA GLU A 288 17.44 -11.80 13.37
C GLU A 288 18.69 -12.19 14.18
N ARG A 289 19.38 -13.26 13.78
CA ARG A 289 20.61 -13.74 14.44
C ARG A 289 21.88 -13.04 13.96
N ASP A 290 21.81 -12.31 12.85
CA ASP A 290 22.97 -11.60 12.32
C ASP A 290 23.31 -10.39 13.23
N PRO A 291 24.50 -10.34 13.84
CA PRO A 291 24.87 -9.27 14.77
C PRO A 291 24.85 -7.87 14.10
N ASN A 292 25.03 -7.82 12.78
CA ASN A 292 25.04 -6.58 12.00
C ASN A 292 23.65 -6.20 11.46
N ALA A 293 22.60 -6.99 11.72
CA ALA A 293 21.29 -6.79 11.12
C ALA A 293 20.67 -5.43 11.46
N LYS A 294 20.95 -4.88 12.64
CA LYS A 294 20.48 -3.54 13.05
C LYS A 294 21.18 -2.39 12.33
N ALA A 295 22.38 -2.61 11.79
CA ALA A 295 23.13 -1.61 11.04
C ALA A 295 22.79 -1.61 9.54
N TYR A 296 21.92 -2.53 9.10
CA TYR A 296 21.48 -2.60 7.71
C TYR A 296 20.77 -1.31 7.28
N THR A 297 21.19 -0.77 6.14
CA THR A 297 20.55 0.36 5.47
C THR A 297 20.54 0.12 3.96
N ASP A 298 19.54 0.66 3.29
CA ASP A 298 19.42 0.71 1.83
C ASP A 298 18.84 2.06 1.41
N GLU A 299 18.64 2.26 0.11
CA GLU A 299 18.14 3.52 -0.44
C GLU A 299 16.82 3.97 0.18
N ALA A 300 15.88 3.05 0.43
CA ALA A 300 14.60 3.34 1.07
C ALA A 300 14.72 3.83 2.53
N LEU A 301 15.82 3.47 3.22
CA LEU A 301 16.07 3.83 4.61
C LEU A 301 16.93 5.09 4.79
N ARG A 302 17.43 5.69 3.71
CA ARG A 302 18.21 6.94 3.77
C ARG A 302 17.32 8.12 4.18
N THR A 303 17.93 9.11 4.85
CA THR A 303 17.25 10.37 5.20
C THR A 303 16.92 11.18 3.96
N VAL A 304 16.00 12.12 4.10
CA VAL A 304 15.29 12.79 3.01
C VAL A 304 16.17 13.85 2.30
N ASP A 305 17.41 14.07 2.76
CA ASP A 305 18.32 15.15 2.34
C ASP A 305 18.81 15.07 0.87
N ASP A 306 18.25 14.16 0.07
CA ASP A 306 18.72 13.84 -1.27
C ASP A 306 17.55 13.62 -2.24
N TYR A 307 16.81 14.70 -2.50
CA TYR A 307 15.75 14.74 -3.52
C TYR A 307 16.31 14.68 -4.95
N ASP A 308 17.55 15.13 -5.18
CA ASP A 308 18.09 15.24 -6.53
C ASP A 308 18.53 13.87 -7.12
N HIS A 309 18.83 12.88 -6.28
CA HIS A 309 19.25 11.54 -6.72
C HIS A 309 18.14 10.49 -6.80
N GLN A 310 16.91 10.79 -6.36
CA GLN A 310 15.79 9.83 -6.42
C GLN A 310 15.18 9.76 -7.81
N GLU A 311 15.10 8.56 -8.38
CA GLU A 311 14.55 8.30 -9.71
C GLU A 311 13.06 8.65 -9.77
N MET A 312 12.32 8.52 -8.67
CA MET A 312 10.91 8.91 -8.58
C MET A 312 10.67 10.36 -8.99
N TYR A 313 11.58 11.28 -8.65
CA TYR A 313 11.45 12.70 -9.03
C TYR A 313 11.94 12.99 -10.44
N GLN A 314 12.60 12.04 -11.10
CA GLN A 314 13.11 12.18 -12.46
C GLN A 314 12.20 11.51 -13.50
N LEU A 315 11.09 10.89 -13.07
CA LEU A 315 10.15 10.16 -13.93
C LEU A 315 9.52 11.02 -15.03
N THR A 316 9.09 12.22 -14.68
CA THR A 316 8.43 13.18 -15.58
C THR A 316 8.90 14.59 -15.27
N GLU A 317 8.67 15.52 -16.19
CA GLU A 317 8.93 16.95 -15.94
C GLU A 317 8.13 17.46 -14.74
N ALA A 318 6.88 17.00 -14.60
CA ALA A 318 6.05 17.31 -13.44
C ALA A 318 6.66 16.78 -12.13
N ALA A 319 7.30 15.61 -12.15
CA ALA A 319 8.02 15.07 -10.99
C ALA A 319 9.23 15.94 -10.62
N ARG A 320 10.01 16.40 -11.61
CA ARG A 320 11.15 17.30 -11.37
C ARG A 320 10.71 18.63 -10.78
N GLN A 321 9.61 19.20 -11.30
CA GLN A 321 9.03 20.44 -10.77
C GLN A 321 8.47 20.26 -9.35
N ALA A 322 7.84 19.13 -9.05
CA ALA A 322 7.36 18.81 -7.71
C ALA A 322 8.51 18.72 -6.70
N ALA A 323 9.61 18.04 -7.06
CA ALA A 323 10.83 17.96 -6.25
C ALA A 323 11.44 19.35 -6.00
N ALA A 324 11.63 20.14 -7.06
CA ALA A 324 12.17 21.50 -6.93
C ALA A 324 11.30 22.41 -6.05
N LYS A 325 9.97 22.25 -6.10
CA LYS A 325 9.05 22.96 -5.22
C LYS A 325 9.17 22.51 -3.76
N ALA A 326 9.28 21.20 -3.50
CA ALA A 326 9.44 20.66 -2.15
C ALA A 326 10.76 21.13 -1.52
N LYS A 327 11.87 21.07 -2.28
CA LYS A 327 13.20 21.55 -1.86
C LYS A 327 13.18 23.02 -1.44
N ARG A 328 12.60 23.90 -2.26
CA ARG A 328 12.45 25.33 -1.91
C ARG A 328 11.64 25.54 -0.63
N LEU A 329 10.59 24.75 -0.42
CA LEU A 329 9.76 24.86 0.78
C LEU A 329 10.54 24.44 2.04
N GLU A 330 11.36 23.39 1.95
CA GLU A 330 12.25 22.99 3.05
C GLU A 330 13.33 24.03 3.34
N GLU A 331 14.00 24.55 2.31
CA GLU A 331 14.97 25.64 2.46
C GLU A 331 14.35 26.85 3.18
N HIS A 332 13.11 27.22 2.82
CA HIS A 332 12.38 28.28 3.51
C HIS A 332 12.02 27.94 4.97
N LYS A 333 11.67 26.69 5.27
CA LYS A 333 11.42 26.24 6.66
C LYS A 333 12.69 26.29 7.49
N HIS A 334 13.81 25.80 6.95
CA HIS A 334 15.12 25.84 7.61
C HIS A 334 15.56 27.29 7.86
N ALA A 335 15.41 28.17 6.88
CA ALA A 335 15.69 29.59 7.03
C ALA A 335 14.83 30.26 8.12
N ARG A 336 13.53 29.94 8.19
CA ARG A 336 12.64 30.46 9.26
C ARG A 336 12.99 29.93 10.65
N ALA A 337 13.44 28.68 10.76
CA ALA A 337 13.86 28.10 12.03
C ALA A 337 15.15 28.72 12.59
N HIS A 338 15.94 29.42 11.76
CA HIS A 338 17.19 30.09 12.13
C HIS A 338 17.03 31.62 12.28
N LEU A 339 15.81 32.15 12.13
CA LEU A 339 15.54 33.55 12.49
C LEU A 339 15.38 33.64 14.02
N PRO A 340 16.05 34.59 14.69
CA PRO A 340 15.80 34.84 16.11
C PRO A 340 14.33 35.20 16.31
N GLU A 341 13.72 34.71 17.41
CA GLU A 341 12.34 35.07 17.76
C GLU A 341 12.17 36.59 17.72
N PRO A 342 11.08 37.11 17.14
CA PRO A 342 10.84 38.55 17.14
C PRO A 342 10.79 39.02 18.59
N ILE A 343 11.67 39.95 18.93
CA ILE A 343 11.67 40.65 20.22
C ILE A 343 10.29 41.30 20.34
N VAL A 344 9.41 40.71 21.15
CA VAL A 344 8.17 41.34 21.56
C VAL A 344 8.58 42.45 22.53
N GLU A 345 8.85 43.64 22.00
CA GLU A 345 8.93 44.84 22.82
C GLU A 345 7.57 45.04 23.50
N ALA A 346 7.52 44.71 24.79
CA ALA A 346 6.40 45.03 25.64
C ALA A 346 6.29 46.56 25.73
N VAL A 347 5.38 47.14 24.95
CA VAL A 347 4.93 48.51 25.13
C VAL A 347 4.22 48.55 26.49
N LYS A 348 4.87 49.21 27.46
CA LYS A 348 4.33 49.52 28.79
C LYS A 348 3.32 50.65 28.74
#